data_AF-A0A651GB93-F1
#
_entry.id   AF-A0A651GB93-F1
#
_cell.length_a   1.000
_cell.length_b   1.000
_cell.length_c   1.000
_cell.angle_alpha   90.00
_cell.angle_beta   90.00
_cell.angle_gamma   90.00
#
_symmetry.space_group_name_H-M   'P 1'
#
loop_
_entity.id
_entity.type
_entity.pdbx_description
1 polymer ?
#
loop_
_entity_poly.entity_id
_entity_poly.type
_entity_poly.pdbx_seq_one_letter_code
_entity_poly.pdbx_strand_id
1 'polypeptide(L)' 'MTDREPATRRSTAIGEAKAGERIVRRHLDRLVEARHQLGPRAVEARLLLDGSSFDQGLVVEGADRDDVEIVGLERLDHGH' A
#
# COMPACT_ATOMS: atom_id res chain seq x y z
N MET A 1 -22.22 -26.71 -0.57
CA MET A 1 -22.28 -25.43 -1.31
C MET A 1 -22.46 -24.35 -0.26
N THR A 2 -21.36 -23.77 0.21
CA THR A 2 -21.41 -22.62 1.11
C THR A 2 -20.64 -21.52 0.42
N ASP A 3 -21.41 -20.65 -0.19
CA ASP A 3 -21.02 -19.37 -0.77
C ASP A 3 -20.15 -18.63 0.26
N ARG A 4 -18.86 -18.42 -0.05
CA ARG A 4 -18.00 -17.53 0.74
C ARG A 4 -18.38 -16.12 0.34
N GLU A 5 -19.28 -15.52 1.09
CA GLU A 5 -19.59 -14.08 1.00
C GLU A 5 -18.28 -13.29 0.89
N PRO A 6 -18.11 -12.39 -0.10
CA PRO A 6 -16.89 -11.61 -0.24
C PRO A 6 -16.73 -10.77 1.03
N ALA A 7 -15.73 -11.15 1.85
CA ALA A 7 -15.52 -10.62 3.17
C ALA A 7 -15.44 -9.09 3.12
N THR A 8 -16.43 -8.41 3.69
CA THR A 8 -16.47 -6.96 3.87
C THR A 8 -15.48 -6.53 4.96
N ARG A 9 -14.20 -6.92 4.85
CA ARG A 9 -13.15 -6.47 5.75
C ARG A 9 -12.81 -5.04 5.38
N ARG A 10 -13.37 -4.07 6.11
CA ARG A 10 -12.93 -2.67 6.02
C ARG A 10 -11.55 -2.55 6.64
N SER A 11 -10.59 -2.15 5.83
CA SER A 11 -9.22 -1.83 6.26
C SER A 11 -8.96 -0.35 5.99
N THR A 12 -8.37 0.35 6.95
CA THR A 12 -7.92 1.74 6.77
C THR A 12 -6.54 1.72 6.14
N ALA A 13 -6.29 2.59 5.15
CA ALA A 13 -4.99 2.74 4.54
C ALA A 13 -4.63 4.22 4.35
N ILE A 14 -3.34 4.52 4.40
CA ILE A 14 -2.76 5.79 3.95
C ILE A 14 -1.97 5.47 2.69
N GLY A 15 -2.32 6.12 1.58
CA GLY A 15 -1.75 5.81 0.28
C GLY A 15 -1.02 6.98 -0.37
N GLU A 16 0.04 6.67 -1.10
CA GLU A 16 0.66 7.58 -2.08
C GLU A 16 0.61 6.92 -3.47
N ALA A 17 0.06 7.63 -4.44
CA ALA A 17 -0.07 7.19 -5.83
C ALA A 17 0.80 8.04 -6.76
N LYS A 18 1.48 7.41 -7.72
CA LYS A 18 2.35 8.07 -8.68
C LYS A 18 2.13 7.59 -10.11
N ALA A 19 1.86 8.55 -11.00
CA ALA A 19 1.85 8.33 -12.44
C ALA A 19 3.20 8.74 -13.03
N GLY A 20 3.96 7.76 -13.55
CA GLY A 20 5.20 8.01 -14.31
C GLY A 20 6.43 8.40 -13.49
N GLU A 21 6.33 8.49 -12.16
CA GLU A 21 7.48 8.65 -11.26
C GLU A 21 7.88 7.27 -10.70
N ARG A 22 9.19 7.00 -10.62
CA ARG A 22 9.69 5.83 -9.91
C ARG A 22 9.48 6.01 -8.40
N ILE A 23 8.70 5.13 -7.80
CA ILE A 23 8.45 5.11 -6.35
C ILE A 23 9.67 4.48 -5.66
N VAL A 24 10.26 5.24 -4.75
CA VAL A 24 11.44 4.86 -3.96
C VAL A 24 11.17 4.89 -2.45
N ARG A 25 12.13 4.45 -1.63
CA ARG A 25 12.01 4.37 -0.17
C ARG A 25 11.48 5.64 0.51
N ARG A 26 11.86 6.82 0.03
CA ARG A 26 11.39 8.11 0.58
C ARG A 26 9.86 8.26 0.60
N HIS A 27 9.15 7.60 -0.31
CA HIS A 27 7.69 7.66 -0.37
C HIS A 27 7.08 6.82 0.74
N LEU A 28 7.69 5.67 1.06
CA LEU A 28 7.32 4.88 2.24
C LEU A 28 7.58 5.67 3.53
N ASP A 29 8.73 6.35 3.64
CA ASP A 29 9.06 7.16 4.82
C ASP A 29 8.01 8.27 5.07
N ARG A 30 7.52 8.91 4.01
CA ARG A 30 6.43 9.91 4.10
C ARG A 30 5.13 9.32 4.61
N LEU A 31 4.78 8.11 4.18
CA LEU A 31 3.57 7.43 4.67
C LEU A 31 3.71 7.02 6.14
N VAL A 32 4.90 6.57 6.55
CA VAL A 32 5.21 6.30 7.96
C VAL A 32 5.07 7.58 8.80
N GLU A 33 5.65 8.69 8.35
CA GLU A 33 5.55 9.97 9.02
C GLU A 33 4.09 10.45 9.12
N ALA A 34 3.33 10.39 8.02
CA ALA A 34 1.92 10.74 8.00
C ALA A 34 1.11 9.90 8.98
N ARG A 35 1.39 8.59 9.07
CA ARG A 35 0.76 7.69 10.04
C ARG A 35 1.03 8.13 11.48
N HIS A 36 2.29 8.49 11.79
CA HIS A 36 2.65 9.01 13.10
C HIS A 36 1.96 10.32 13.43
N GLN A 37 1.89 11.26 12.47
CA GLN A 37 1.23 12.55 12.66
C GLN A 37 -0.29 12.43 12.86
N LEU A 38 -0.94 11.47 12.18
CA LEU A 38 -2.36 11.17 12.34
C LEU A 38 -2.68 10.47 13.68
N GLY A 39 -1.67 9.88 14.32
CA GLY A 39 -1.76 9.32 15.66
C GLY A 39 -2.77 8.17 15.77
N PRO A 40 -3.57 8.10 16.84
CA PRO A 40 -4.46 6.97 17.11
C PRO A 40 -5.45 6.64 15.98
N ARG A 41 -5.79 7.62 15.13
CA ARG A 41 -6.72 7.42 14.01
C ARG A 41 -6.14 6.56 12.89
N ALA A 42 -4.81 6.44 12.82
CA ALA A 42 -4.12 5.75 11.75
C ALA A 42 -3.11 4.71 12.23
N VAL A 43 -3.05 4.42 13.54
CA VAL A 43 -2.04 3.49 14.09
C VAL A 43 -2.10 2.09 13.44
N GLU A 44 -3.29 1.64 13.05
CA GLU A 44 -3.51 0.36 12.34
C GLU A 44 -3.63 0.53 10.82
N ALA A 45 -3.41 1.72 10.29
CA ALA A 45 -3.52 1.97 8.85
C ALA A 45 -2.37 1.27 8.10
N ARG A 46 -2.74 0.55 7.03
CA ARG A 46 -1.78 0.02 6.06
C ARG A 46 -1.19 1.16 5.24
N LEU A 47 0.05 0.98 4.80
CA LEU A 47 0.76 1.94 3.96
C LEU A 47 0.71 1.44 2.51
N LEU A 48 0.01 2.17 1.65
CA LEU A 48 -0.22 1.78 0.26
C LEU A 48 0.66 2.61 -0.68
N LEU A 49 1.44 1.95 -1.54
CA LEU A 49 2.18 2.59 -2.62
C LEU A 49 1.65 2.10 -3.95
N ASP A 50 1.10 3.02 -4.74
CA ASP A 50 0.46 2.73 -6.02
C ASP A 50 1.21 3.40 -7.18
N GLY A 51 1.61 2.63 -8.19
CA GLY A 51 2.30 3.19 -9.34
C GLY A 51 2.79 2.19 -10.38
N SER A 52 3.51 2.70 -11.38
CA SER A 52 3.98 1.91 -12.52
C SER A 52 5.43 1.44 -12.43
N SER A 53 6.22 2.00 -11.50
CA SER A 53 7.65 1.73 -11.39
C SER A 53 8.12 1.88 -9.95
N PHE A 54 8.89 0.90 -9.47
CA PHE A 54 9.36 0.84 -8.09
C PHE A 54 10.88 0.67 -8.02
N ASP A 55 11.47 1.14 -6.92
CA ASP A 55 12.81 0.74 -6.56
C ASP A 55 12.86 -0.70 -6.06
N GLN A 56 13.88 -1.47 -6.45
CA GLN A 56 13.97 -2.88 -6.09
C GLN A 56 14.19 -3.06 -4.59
N GLY A 57 14.95 -2.18 -3.94
CA GLY A 57 15.15 -2.22 -2.49
C GLY A 57 13.84 -1.99 -1.74
N LEU A 58 13.00 -1.08 -2.24
CA LEU A 58 11.66 -0.85 -1.71
C LEU A 58 10.75 -2.07 -1.88
N VAL A 59 10.80 -2.76 -3.02
CA VAL A 59 9.98 -3.97 -3.26
C VAL A 59 10.35 -5.08 -2.27
N VAL A 60 11.66 -5.30 -2.07
CA VAL A 60 12.15 -6.29 -1.10
C VAL A 60 11.71 -5.90 0.32
N GLU A 61 11.92 -4.65 0.73
CA GLU A 61 11.50 -4.14 2.04
C GLU A 61 9.98 -4.28 2.26
N GLY A 62 9.17 -3.98 1.24
CA GLY A 62 7.72 -4.10 1.30
C GLY A 62 7.24 -5.55 1.41
N ALA A 63 7.95 -6.51 0.82
CA ALA A 63 7.61 -7.93 0.92
C ALA A 63 7.80 -8.48 2.35
N ASP A 64 8.74 -7.91 3.11
CA ASP A 64 9.02 -8.30 4.50
C ASP A 64 8.11 -7.58 5.52
N ARG A 65 7.16 -6.74 5.09
CA ARG A 65 6.31 -5.91 5.95
C ARG A 65 4.82 -6.13 5.75
N ASP A 66 4.14 -6.65 6.76
CA ASP A 66 2.69 -6.90 6.74
C ASP A 66 1.82 -5.63 6.67
N ASP A 67 2.39 -4.49 7.10
CA ASP A 67 1.74 -3.19 7.14
C ASP A 67 1.93 -2.37 5.85
N VAL A 68 2.65 -2.90 4.85
CA VAL A 68 2.91 -2.25 3.57
C VAL A 68 2.26 -3.02 2.43
N GLU A 69 1.69 -2.30 1.48
CA GLU A 69 1.11 -2.88 0.28
C GLU A 69 1.58 -2.10 -0.95
N ILE A 70 2.28 -2.81 -1.86
CA ILE A 70 2.77 -2.27 -3.12
C ILE A 70 1.84 -2.75 -4.24
N VAL A 71 1.22 -1.80 -4.92
CA VAL A 71 0.28 -2.05 -6.02
C VAL A 71 0.89 -1.52 -7.31
N GLY A 72 1.23 -2.46 -8.20
CA GLY A 72 1.58 -2.14 -9.58
C GLY A 72 0.33 -2.03 -10.45
N LEU A 73 0.40 -1.21 -11.51
CA LEU A 73 -0.67 -1.14 -12.53
C LEU A 73 -1.10 -2.52 -13.07
N GLU A 74 -0.19 -3.50 -13.15
CA GLU A 74 -0.54 -4.86 -13.59
C GLU A 74 -1.55 -5.57 -12.67
N ARG A 75 -1.63 -5.19 -11.38
CA ARG A 75 -2.63 -5.72 -10.43
C ARG A 75 -3.95 -4.96 -10.46
N LEU A 76 -3.99 -3.72 -10.95
CA LEU A 76 -5.22 -2.92 -11.03
C LEU A 76 -6.08 -3.28 -12.25
N ASP A 77 -5.46 -3.78 -13.33
CA ASP A 77 -6.17 -4.18 -14.55
C ASP A 77 -6.76 -5.60 -14.53
N HIS A 78 -6.49 -6.39 -13.48
CA HIS A 78 -7.11 -7.72 -13.27
C HIS A 78 -8.38 -7.68 -12.40
N GLY A 79 -9.18 -6.61 -12.55
CA GLY A 79 -10.54 -6.51 -12.01
C GLY A 79 -11.59 -7.09 -12.95
N HIS A 80 -11.34 -8.26 -13.56
CA HIS A 80 -12.25 -8.91 -14.51
C HIS A 80 -12.70 -10.30 -14.05
#